data_AF-A0A938T0Q0-F1
#
_entry.id   AF-A0A938T0Q0-F1
#
_cell.length_a   1.000
_cell.length_b   1.000
_cell.length_c   1.000
_cell.angle_alpha   90.00
_cell.angle_beta   90.00
_cell.angle_gamma   90.00
#
_symmetry.space_group_name_H-M   'P 1'
#
loop_
_entity.id
_entity.type
_entity.pdbx_description
1 polymer ?
#
loop_
_entity_poly.entity_id
_entity_poly.type
_entity_poly.pdbx_seq_one_letter_code
_entity_poly.pdbx_strand_id
1 'polypeptide(L)'
;MKKPEIDFLVEYDDQSILAELRRIAKATGSYTVTKADLRRFGRVCHSTVVRRFGSLRQALGLAGLKSGRFMKATDEELLTIIINLWQRVLEKEGRTPQKNDLRAYGFPVSNDTISRRFGSWRKALVRAHDSITE
;
A
#
# COMPACT_ATOMS: atom_id res chain seq x y z
N MET A 1 27.23 24.85 -13.59
CA MET A 1 25.90 25.48 -13.41
C MET A 1 24.92 24.42 -12.93
N LYS A 2 24.15 24.67 -11.86
CA LYS A 2 23.04 23.76 -11.50
C LYS A 2 21.96 23.91 -12.56
N LYS A 3 21.52 22.81 -13.17
CA LYS A 3 20.37 22.82 -14.09
C LYS A 3 19.14 23.30 -13.31
N PRO A 4 18.27 24.14 -13.89
CA PRO A 4 16.99 24.45 -13.27
C PRO A 4 16.21 23.14 -13.10
N GLU A 5 15.81 22.85 -11.87
CA GLU A 5 15.03 21.67 -11.54
C GLU A 5 13.56 22.07 -11.41
N ILE A 6 12.67 21.33 -12.06
CA ILE A 6 11.22 21.55 -11.94
C ILE A 6 10.80 21.10 -10.53
N ASP A 7 10.17 22.01 -9.77
CA ASP A 7 9.72 21.77 -8.39
C ASP A 7 8.26 21.29 -8.29
N PHE A 8 7.61 21.06 -9.44
CA PHE A 8 6.25 20.52 -9.56
C PHE A 8 6.23 19.20 -10.34
N LEU A 9 5.11 18.47 -10.27
CA LEU A 9 4.86 17.33 -11.14
C LEU A 9 4.36 17.83 -12.51
N VAL A 10 5.03 17.43 -13.59
CA VAL A 10 4.61 17.75 -14.97
C VAL A 10 3.29 17.05 -15.30
N GLU A 11 3.16 15.80 -14.87
CA GLU A 11 1.95 15.00 -14.99
C GLU A 11 1.46 14.56 -13.60
N TYR A 12 0.14 14.51 -13.44
CA TYR A 12 -0.51 14.05 -12.19
C TYR A 12 -1.23 12.71 -12.40
N ASP A 13 -0.67 11.88 -13.27
CA ASP A 13 -1.05 10.48 -13.41
C ASP A 13 -0.54 9.65 -12.22
N ASP A 14 -1.03 8.42 -12.13
CA ASP A 14 -0.72 7.55 -11.00
C ASP A 14 0.77 7.23 -10.93
N GLN A 15 1.43 7.01 -12.08
CA GLN A 15 2.85 6.66 -12.12
C GLN A 15 3.75 7.80 -11.65
N SER A 16 3.41 9.04 -12.00
CA SER A 16 4.13 10.25 -11.61
C SER A 16 4.02 10.47 -10.10
N ILE A 17 2.83 10.27 -9.53
CA ILE A 17 2.64 10.39 -8.08
C ILE A 17 3.37 9.27 -7.32
N LEU A 18 3.34 8.03 -7.82
CA LEU A 18 4.08 6.92 -7.21
C LEU A 18 5.60 7.12 -7.32
N ALA A 19 6.10 7.62 -8.44
CA ALA A 19 7.51 7.97 -8.62
C ALA A 19 7.95 9.07 -7.66
N GLU A 20 7.07 10.06 -7.41
CA GLU A 20 7.32 11.12 -6.45
C GLU A 20 7.44 10.60 -5.01
N LEU A 21 6.59 9.65 -4.60
CA LEU A 21 6.72 8.99 -3.30
C LEU A 21 8.09 8.28 -3.17
N ARG A 22 8.54 7.57 -4.22
CA ARG A 22 9.86 6.93 -4.24
C ARG A 22 10.99 7.95 -4.14
N ARG A 23 10.87 9.10 -4.81
CA ARG A 23 11.84 10.20 -4.74
C ARG A 23 11.94 10.76 -3.33
N ILE A 24 10.81 11.02 -2.67
CA ILE A 24 10.80 11.52 -1.28
C ILE A 24 11.44 10.51 -0.33
N ALA A 25 11.10 9.22 -0.44
CA ALA A 25 11.68 8.15 0.36
C ALA A 25 13.22 8.09 0.21
N LYS A 26 13.71 8.19 -1.04
CA LYS A 26 15.16 8.27 -1.33
C LYS A 26 15.80 9.52 -0.73
N ALA A 27 15.14 10.68 -0.84
CA ALA A 27 15.66 11.95 -0.33
C ALA A 27 15.73 12.00 1.20
N THR A 28 14.83 11.29 1.91
CA THR A 28 14.83 11.20 3.37
C THR A 28 15.63 10.01 3.91
N GLY A 29 16.18 9.16 3.03
CA GLY A 29 16.88 7.93 3.43
C GLY A 29 15.95 6.91 4.12
N SER A 30 14.64 6.99 3.85
CA SER A 30 13.62 6.19 4.51
C SER A 30 12.98 5.20 3.53
N TYR A 31 12.44 4.11 4.06
CA TYR A 31 11.63 3.15 3.29
C TYR A 31 10.14 3.49 3.31
N THR A 32 9.76 4.65 3.87
CA THR A 32 8.37 5.12 4.00
C THR A 32 8.30 6.62 3.71
N VAL A 33 7.10 7.12 3.42
CA VAL A 33 6.81 8.56 3.30
C VAL A 33 5.65 8.90 4.22
N THR A 34 5.82 9.91 5.06
CA THR A 34 4.78 10.42 5.94
C THR A 34 4.06 11.64 5.33
N LYS A 35 2.93 12.02 5.93
CA LYS A 35 2.26 13.28 5.59
C LYS A 35 3.17 14.51 5.78
N ALA A 36 4.06 14.47 6.76
CA ALA A 36 5.02 15.54 7.00
C ALA A 36 6.08 15.61 5.89
N ASP A 37 6.54 14.45 5.40
CA ASP A 37 7.49 14.37 4.30
C ASP A 37 6.88 14.89 2.99
N LEU A 38 5.62 14.53 2.70
CA LEU A 38 4.88 15.09 1.57
C LEU A 38 4.78 16.62 1.65
N ARG A 39 4.53 17.18 2.84
CA ARG A 39 4.45 18.63 3.03
C ARG A 39 5.80 19.31 2.85
N ARG A 40 6.89 18.66 3.27
CA ARG A 40 8.23 19.26 3.32
C ARG A 40 9.02 19.08 2.03
N PHE A 41 8.89 17.92 1.39
CA PHE A 41 9.70 17.52 0.24
C PHE A 41 8.85 17.26 -0.99
N GLY A 42 7.54 17.05 -0.84
CA GLY A 42 6.69 16.58 -1.91
C GLY A 42 6.30 17.67 -2.90
N ARG A 43 6.33 17.29 -4.17
CA ARG A 43 5.73 18.03 -5.29
C ARG A 43 4.23 17.74 -5.43
N VAL A 44 3.71 16.87 -4.56
CA VAL A 44 2.30 16.48 -4.47
C VAL A 44 1.84 16.60 -3.02
N CYS A 45 0.64 17.12 -2.82
CA CYS A 45 0.04 17.21 -1.50
C CYS A 45 -0.64 15.91 -1.08
N HIS A 46 -0.74 15.68 0.23
CA HIS A 46 -1.37 14.49 0.80
C HIS A 46 -2.81 14.29 0.33
N SER A 47 -3.60 15.35 0.16
CA SER A 47 -4.98 15.26 -0.34
C SER A 47 -5.05 14.70 -1.76
N THR A 48 -4.13 15.06 -2.65
CA THR A 48 -4.06 14.50 -4.00
C THR A 48 -3.74 13.01 -3.97
N VAL A 49 -2.80 12.60 -3.13
CA VAL A 49 -2.45 11.17 -2.95
C VAL A 49 -3.67 10.39 -2.45
N VAL A 50 -4.36 10.89 -1.42
CA VAL A 50 -5.56 10.24 -0.86
C VAL A 50 -6.69 10.18 -1.89
N ARG A 51 -6.92 11.25 -2.66
CA ARG A 51 -7.98 11.26 -3.68
C ARG A 51 -7.72 10.27 -4.81
N ARG A 52 -6.46 10.09 -5.22
CA ARG A 52 -6.07 9.19 -6.31
C ARG A 52 -6.02 7.73 -5.89
N PHE A 53 -5.48 7.45 -4.70
CA PHE A 53 -5.16 6.10 -4.25
C PHE A 53 -5.95 5.66 -3.02
N GLY A 54 -6.98 6.39 -2.61
CA GLY A 54 -7.77 6.15 -1.40
C GLY A 54 -7.04 6.46 -0.08
N SER A 55 -5.74 6.17 0.03
CA SER A 55 -4.92 6.50 1.19
C SER A 55 -3.43 6.63 0.84
N LEU A 56 -2.68 7.39 1.64
CA LEU A 56 -1.21 7.38 1.54
C LEU A 56 -0.64 5.98 1.71
N ARG A 57 -1.28 5.15 2.53
CA ARG A 57 -0.86 3.78 2.79
C ARG A 57 -0.92 2.90 1.56
N GLN A 58 -2.04 2.97 0.83
CA GLN A 58 -2.22 2.26 -0.44
C GLN A 58 -1.22 2.77 -1.50
N ALA A 59 -1.03 4.09 -1.59
CA ALA A 59 -0.06 4.68 -2.49
C ALA A 59 1.38 4.22 -2.20
N LEU A 60 1.78 4.13 -0.91
CA LEU A 60 3.07 3.57 -0.52
C LEU A 60 3.22 2.11 -0.96
N GLY A 61 2.17 1.30 -0.78
CA GLY A 61 2.15 -0.09 -1.24
C GLY A 61 2.37 -0.24 -2.75
N LEU A 62 1.67 0.58 -3.55
CA LEU A 62 1.83 0.62 -5.01
C LEU A 62 3.21 1.17 -5.42
N ALA A 63 3.78 2.07 -4.62
CA ALA A 63 5.13 2.58 -4.82
C ALA A 63 6.23 1.57 -4.42
N GLY A 64 5.89 0.43 -3.82
CA GLY A 64 6.85 -0.54 -3.28
C GLY A 64 7.52 -0.09 -1.98
N LEU A 65 6.92 0.88 -1.29
CA LEU A 65 7.41 1.45 -0.04
C LEU A 65 6.69 0.82 1.15
N LYS A 66 7.36 0.81 2.31
CA LYS A 66 6.76 0.36 3.56
C LYS A 66 5.75 1.39 4.02
N SER A 67 4.52 0.97 4.27
CA SER A 67 3.59 1.76 5.09
C SER A 67 4.00 1.71 6.57
N GLY A 68 3.75 2.78 7.32
CA GLY A 68 3.87 2.78 8.78
C GLY A 68 2.96 1.75 9.47
N ARG A 69 2.98 1.71 10.82
CA ARG A 69 2.16 0.75 11.59
C ARG A 69 0.69 0.80 11.16
N PHE A 70 0.16 -0.37 10.86
CA PHE A 70 -1.26 -0.63 10.58
C PHE A 70 -2.09 -0.45 11.86
N MET A 71 -2.32 0.79 12.27
CA MET A 71 -3.27 1.10 13.35
C MET A 71 -4.65 1.35 12.75
N LYS A 72 -5.69 0.73 13.33
CA LYS A 72 -7.10 0.92 12.96
C LYS A 72 -7.43 0.62 11.49
N ALA A 73 -6.92 -0.49 10.97
CA ALA A 73 -7.28 -0.92 9.62
C ALA A 73 -8.78 -1.20 9.49
N THR A 74 -9.39 -0.70 8.42
CA THR A 74 -10.79 -0.99 8.07
C THR A 74 -10.92 -2.40 7.51
N ASP A 75 -12.15 -2.88 7.36
CA ASP A 75 -12.39 -4.21 6.81
C ASP A 75 -11.99 -4.25 5.34
N GLU A 76 -12.37 -3.25 4.55
CA GLU A 76 -12.03 -3.10 3.13
C GLU A 76 -10.52 -3.11 2.92
N GLU A 77 -9.80 -2.43 3.81
CA GLU A 77 -8.34 -2.37 3.80
C GLU A 77 -7.69 -3.73 4.06
N LEU A 78 -8.23 -4.50 5.00
CA LEU A 78 -7.72 -5.84 5.30
C LEU A 78 -8.10 -6.83 4.20
N LEU A 79 -9.29 -6.71 3.62
CA LEU A 79 -9.72 -7.50 2.45
C LEU A 79 -8.84 -7.21 1.24
N THR A 80 -8.53 -5.93 0.97
CA THR A 80 -7.59 -5.52 -0.10
C THR A 80 -6.22 -6.16 0.09
N ILE A 81 -5.72 -6.26 1.33
CA ILE A 81 -4.45 -6.95 1.61
C ILE A 81 -4.54 -8.43 1.30
N ILE A 82 -5.64 -9.09 1.68
CA ILE A 82 -5.86 -10.51 1.38
C ILE A 82 -5.93 -10.73 -0.13
N ILE A 83 -6.63 -9.88 -0.87
CA ILE A 83 -6.73 -9.94 -2.34
C ILE A 83 -5.35 -9.78 -2.99
N ASN A 84 -4.59 -8.76 -2.59
CA ASN A 84 -3.23 -8.53 -3.10
C ASN A 84 -2.28 -9.69 -2.77
N LEU A 85 -2.40 -10.28 -1.57
CA LEU A 85 -1.66 -11.47 -1.21
C LEU A 85 -2.06 -12.64 -2.11
N TRP A 86 -3.35 -12.84 -2.32
CA TRP A 86 -3.89 -13.92 -3.15
C TRP A 86 -3.34 -13.83 -4.58
N GLN A 87 -3.39 -12.66 -5.20
CA GLN A 87 -2.84 -12.42 -6.53
C GLN A 87 -1.35 -12.80 -6.62
N ARG A 88 -0.54 -12.37 -5.64
CA ARG A 88 0.90 -12.67 -5.61
C ARG A 88 1.20 -14.16 -5.42
N VAL A 89 0.44 -14.85 -4.56
CA VAL A 89 0.63 -16.29 -4.34
C VAL A 89 0.16 -17.10 -5.53
N LEU A 90 -0.95 -16.71 -6.18
CA LEU A 90 -1.38 -17.36 -7.43
C LEU A 90 -0.35 -17.19 -8.54
N GLU A 91 0.16 -15.97 -8.73
CA GLU A 91 1.15 -15.67 -9.77
C GLU A 91 2.45 -16.46 -9.57
N LYS A 92 2.93 -16.59 -8.32
CA LYS A 92 4.23 -17.24 -8.03
C LYS A 92 4.15 -18.73 -7.77
N GLU A 93 3.05 -19.21 -7.19
CA GLU A 93 2.94 -20.57 -6.65
C GLU A 93 1.69 -21.33 -7.13
N GLY A 94 0.77 -20.69 -7.87
CA GLY A 94 -0.41 -21.35 -8.43
C GLY A 94 -1.41 -21.89 -7.40
N ARG A 95 -1.36 -21.39 -6.15
CA ARG A 95 -2.20 -21.86 -5.04
C ARG A 95 -2.91 -20.71 -4.33
N THR A 96 -3.88 -21.06 -3.49
CA THR A 96 -4.50 -20.10 -2.57
C THR A 96 -3.55 -19.72 -1.43
N PRO A 97 -3.66 -18.49 -0.90
CA PRO A 97 -2.77 -18.02 0.16
C PRO A 97 -3.07 -18.67 1.51
N GLN A 98 -2.02 -19.02 2.23
CA GLN A 98 -2.01 -19.52 3.58
C GLN A 98 -1.71 -18.39 4.57
N LYS A 99 -2.11 -18.57 5.83
CA LYS A 99 -1.92 -17.58 6.91
C LYS A 99 -0.47 -17.08 7.09
N ASN A 100 0.51 -17.92 6.78
CA ASN A 100 1.93 -17.58 6.90
C ASN A 100 2.45 -16.78 5.70
N ASP A 101 1.74 -16.77 4.58
CA ASP A 101 2.15 -16.05 3.38
C ASP A 101 2.11 -14.54 3.59
N LEU A 102 1.26 -14.02 4.49
CA LEU A 102 1.33 -12.63 4.93
C LEU A 102 2.74 -12.22 5.33
N ARG A 103 3.37 -13.06 6.17
CA ARG A 103 4.74 -12.80 6.63
C ARG A 103 5.76 -13.08 5.51
N ALA A 104 5.60 -14.18 4.78
CA ALA A 104 6.54 -14.58 3.73
C ALA A 104 6.62 -13.54 2.60
N TYR A 105 5.50 -12.92 2.24
CA TYR A 105 5.40 -11.89 1.21
C TYR A 105 5.55 -10.46 1.76
N GLY A 106 5.92 -10.31 3.04
CA GLY A 106 6.24 -9.03 3.65
C GLY A 106 5.04 -8.09 3.83
N PHE A 107 3.83 -8.62 3.95
CA PHE A 107 2.65 -7.82 4.21
C PHE A 107 2.67 -7.25 5.64
N PRO A 108 2.15 -6.04 5.84
CA PRO A 108 2.27 -5.29 7.09
C PRO A 108 1.24 -5.69 8.17
N VAL A 109 0.54 -6.82 8.01
CA VAL A 109 -0.49 -7.31 8.94
C VAL A 109 -0.20 -8.76 9.33
N SER A 110 -0.54 -9.13 10.56
CA SER A 110 -0.41 -10.50 11.04
C SER A 110 -1.69 -11.30 10.79
N ASN A 111 -1.57 -12.63 10.70
CA ASN A 111 -2.74 -13.52 10.67
C ASN A 111 -3.65 -13.34 11.91
N ASP A 112 -3.07 -12.99 13.05
CA ASP A 112 -3.80 -12.77 14.29
C ASP A 112 -4.76 -11.56 14.16
N THR A 113 -4.30 -10.47 13.54
CA THR A 113 -5.17 -9.33 13.18
C THR A 113 -6.32 -9.76 12.25
N ILE A 114 -6.02 -10.54 11.21
CA ILE A 114 -7.02 -11.03 10.26
C ILE A 114 -8.04 -11.95 10.94
N SER A 115 -7.56 -12.88 11.76
CA SER A 115 -8.41 -13.85 12.45
C SER A 115 -9.30 -13.19 13.49
N ARG A 116 -8.81 -12.20 14.25
CA ARG A 116 -9.65 -11.43 15.17
C ARG A 116 -10.72 -10.62 14.45
N ARG A 117 -10.42 -10.08 13.27
CA ARG A 117 -11.39 -9.25 12.52
C ARG A 117 -12.48 -10.08 11.86
N PHE A 118 -12.11 -11.16 11.17
CA PHE A 118 -13.03 -11.93 10.33
C PHE A 118 -13.40 -13.30 10.91
N GLY A 119 -12.94 -13.59 12.13
CA GLY A 119 -13.16 -14.84 12.85
C GLY A 119 -12.18 -15.96 12.51
N SER A 120 -11.70 -16.06 11.27
CA SER A 120 -10.63 -16.99 10.89
C SER A 120 -10.01 -16.62 9.54
N TRP A 121 -8.82 -17.16 9.25
CA TRP A 121 -8.18 -17.02 7.93
C TRP A 121 -9.11 -17.46 6.79
N ARG A 122 -9.78 -18.62 6.95
CA ARG A 122 -10.68 -19.16 5.93
C ARG A 122 -11.89 -18.25 5.69
N LYS A 123 -12.49 -17.71 6.76
CA LYS A 123 -13.59 -16.73 6.65
C LYS A 123 -13.13 -15.44 5.98
N ALA A 124 -11.91 -15.00 6.25
CA ALA A 124 -11.33 -13.82 5.62
C ALA A 124 -11.13 -14.01 4.11
N LEU A 125 -10.69 -15.19 3.65
CA LEU A 125 -10.60 -15.51 2.22
C LEU A 125 -11.96 -15.50 1.53
N VAL A 126 -12.98 -16.06 2.16
CA VAL A 126 -14.36 -16.03 1.62
C VAL A 126 -14.82 -14.57 1.48
N ARG A 127 -14.71 -13.76 2.53
CA ARG A 127 -15.08 -12.34 2.48
C ARG A 127 -14.30 -11.56 1.41
N ALA A 128 -13.02 -11.86 1.22
CA ALA A 128 -12.19 -11.22 0.21
C ALA A 128 -12.66 -11.59 -1.21
N HIS A 129 -13.03 -12.85 -1.42
CA HIS A 129 -13.61 -13.32 -2.68
C HIS A 129 -14.97 -12.67 -2.94
N ASP A 130 -15.86 -12.65 -1.95
CA ASP A 130 -17.19 -12.06 -2.09
C ASP A 130 -17.09 -10.57 -2.44
N SER A 131 -16.15 -9.84 -1.83
CA SER A 131 -15.96 -8.40 -2.05
C SER A 131 -15.50 -7.98 -3.45
N ILE A 132 -15.09 -8.93 -4.30
CA ILE A 132 -14.72 -8.66 -5.70
C ILE A 132 -15.76 -9.19 -6.70
N THR A 133 -16.74 -9.97 -6.23
CA THR A 133 -17.79 -10.56 -7.06
C THR A 133 -19.13 -9.83 -6.96
N GLU A 134 -19.29 -8.94 -5.98
CA GLU A 134 -20.38 -7.96 -5.87
C GLU A 134 -20.10 -6.70 -6.69
#